data_AF-A0A367QSA3-F1
#
_entry.id   AF-A0A367QSA3-F1
#
_cell.length_a   1.000
_cell.length_b   1.000
_cell.length_c   1.000
_cell.angle_alpha   90.00
_cell.angle_beta   90.00
_cell.angle_gamma   90.00
#
_symmetry.space_group_name_H-M   'P 1'
#
loop_
_entity.id
_entity.type
_entity.pdbx_description
1 polymer ?
#
loop_
_entity_poly.entity_id
_entity_poly.type
_entity_poly.pdbx_seq_one_letter_code
_entity_poly.pdbx_strand_id
1 'polypeptide(L)' 'MTEGNQPNDDIERVEEKFDPLAETRYWLPAASEQHCKRISRKRGIRLVKVVDTKIEPLPIICIFERHPDE' A
#
# COMPACT_ATOMS: atom_id res chain seq x y z
N MET A 1 -2.66 -19.90 -8.41
CA MET A 1 -1.69 -18.83 -8.67
C MET A 1 -2.48 -17.71 -9.32
N THR A 2 -3.09 -16.84 -8.50
CA THR A 2 -4.05 -15.86 -9.01
C THR A 2 -3.28 -14.60 -9.39
N GLU A 3 -2.66 -14.63 -10.57
CA GLU A 3 -2.15 -13.44 -11.23
C GLU A 3 -3.35 -12.66 -11.77
N GLY A 4 -4.00 -11.93 -10.85
CA GLY A 4 -5.08 -11.02 -11.14
C GLY A 4 -4.51 -9.81 -11.87
N ASN A 5 -4.56 -9.87 -13.19
CA ASN A 5 -4.34 -8.75 -14.10
C ASN A 5 -5.37 -7.64 -13.79
N GLN A 6 -5.04 -6.73 -12.87
CA GLN A 6 -5.77 -5.50 -12.57
C GLN A 6 -5.03 -4.34 -13.24
N PRO A 7 -5.74 -3.27 -13.67
CA PRO A 7 -5.25 -2.29 -14.64
C PRO A 7 -3.88 -1.74 -14.25
N ASN A 8 -3.04 -1.43 -15.25
CA ASN A 8 -1.71 -0.81 -15.18
C ASN A 8 -1.68 0.48 -14.32
N ASP A 9 -1.90 0.34 -13.01
CA ASP A 9 -1.86 1.41 -12.02
C ASP A 9 -0.42 1.61 -11.52
N ASP A 10 0.56 0.85 -12.04
CA ASP A 10 1.96 0.79 -11.57
C ASP A 10 2.09 0.53 -10.06
N ILE A 11 1.12 -0.17 -9.47
CA ILE A 11 1.12 -0.54 -8.04
C ILE A 11 1.73 -1.93 -7.89
N GLU A 12 2.87 -2.02 -7.20
CA GLU A 12 3.49 -3.27 -6.79
C GLU A 12 2.65 -3.94 -5.69
N ARG A 13 2.33 -5.22 -5.84
CA ARG A 13 1.56 -5.99 -4.84
C ARG A 13 2.40 -7.17 -4.38
N VAL A 14 2.62 -7.26 -3.08
CA VAL A 14 3.44 -8.32 -2.47
C VAL A 14 2.76 -8.88 -1.23
N GLU A 15 3.01 -10.15 -0.94
CA GLU A 15 2.57 -10.82 0.27
C GLU A 15 3.79 -11.18 1.11
N GLU A 16 4.11 -10.35 2.12
CA GLU A 16 5.31 -10.51 2.93
C GLU A 16 5.18 -9.82 4.30
N LYS A 17 6.12 -10.10 5.20
CA LYS A 17 6.22 -9.34 6.45
C LYS A 17 6.73 -7.94 6.15
N PHE A 18 5.99 -6.93 6.59
CA PHE A 18 6.39 -5.54 6.45
C PHE A 18 7.35 -5.13 7.58
N ASP A 19 8.51 -4.58 7.24
CA ASP A 19 9.44 -3.97 8.20
C ASP A 19 9.27 -2.43 8.17
N PRO A 20 8.58 -1.85 9.16
CA PRO A 20 8.34 -0.41 9.22
C PRO A 20 9.59 0.42 9.46
N LEU A 21 10.69 -0.19 9.94
CA LEU A 21 11.95 0.51 10.20
C LEU A 21 12.85 0.56 8.96
N ALA A 22 12.71 -0.41 8.06
CA ALA A 22 13.43 -0.46 6.80
C ALA A 22 12.77 0.38 5.70
N GLU A 23 11.45 0.61 5.79
CA GLU A 23 10.72 1.41 4.79
C GLU A 23 10.86 2.91 5.05
N THR A 24 11.59 3.58 4.16
CA THR A 24 11.83 5.03 4.19
C THR A 24 10.68 5.85 3.63
N ARG A 25 9.80 5.25 2.82
CA ARG A 25 8.68 5.95 2.18
C ARG A 25 7.53 6.13 3.15
N TYR A 26 6.61 7.02 2.80
CA TYR A 26 5.38 7.16 3.57
C TYR A 26 4.54 5.88 3.47
N TRP A 27 4.19 5.30 4.61
CA TRP A 27 3.36 4.11 4.67
C TRP A 27 2.24 4.23 5.71
N LEU A 28 1.16 3.49 5.51
CA LEU A 28 0.02 3.42 6.43
C LEU A 28 -0.57 2.01 6.48
N PRO A 29 -0.93 1.49 7.67
CA PRO A 29 -1.70 0.27 7.79
C PRO A 29 -3.16 0.52 7.41
N ALA A 30 -3.79 -0.48 6.80
CA ALA A 30 -5.13 -0.43 6.26
C ALA A 30 -5.82 -1.80 6.33
N ALA A 31 -7.16 -1.76 6.35
CA ALA A 31 -7.98 -2.96 6.32
C ALA A 31 -8.06 -3.61 4.93
N SER A 32 -7.77 -2.85 3.85
CA SER A 32 -7.86 -3.34 2.47
C SER A 32 -7.14 -2.43 1.48
N GLU A 33 -6.77 -2.96 0.30
CA GLU A 33 -6.20 -2.18 -0.81
C GLU A 33 -7.12 -1.01 -1.24
N GLN A 34 -8.44 -1.21 -1.18
CA GLN A 34 -9.40 -0.15 -1.52
C GLN A 34 -9.25 1.07 -0.60
N HIS A 35 -8.92 0.84 0.67
CA HIS A 35 -8.65 1.92 1.61
C HIS A 35 -7.36 2.67 1.22
N CYS A 36 -6.30 1.95 0.82
CA CYS A 36 -5.07 2.56 0.31
C CYS A 36 -5.35 3.49 -0.88
N LYS A 37 -6.14 3.02 -1.87
CA LYS A 37 -6.54 3.81 -3.04
C LYS A 37 -7.35 5.05 -2.64
N ARG A 38 -8.24 4.93 -1.66
CA ARG A 38 -9.01 6.07 -1.14
C ARG A 38 -8.10 7.10 -0.46
N ILE A 39 -7.12 6.68 0.33
CA ILE A 39 -6.14 7.57 0.98
C ILE A 39 -5.31 8.30 -0.08
N SER A 40 -4.80 7.56 -1.07
CA SER A 40 -4.05 8.11 -2.20
C SER A 40 -4.83 9.23 -2.89
N ARG A 41 -6.10 8.98 -3.26
CA ARG A 41 -6.97 10.00 -3.88
C ARG A 41 -7.28 11.17 -2.95
N LYS A 42 -7.56 10.91 -1.67
CA LYS A 42 -7.92 11.95 -0.69
C LYS A 42 -6.76 12.89 -0.38
N ARG A 43 -5.54 12.37 -0.37
CA ARG A 43 -4.32 13.11 -0.03
C ARG A 43 -3.53 13.61 -1.25
N GLY A 44 -3.93 13.21 -2.47
CA GLY A 44 -3.19 13.57 -3.68
C GLY A 44 -1.80 12.92 -3.78
N ILE A 45 -1.57 11.83 -3.04
CA ILE A 45 -0.30 11.08 -3.05
C ILE A 45 -0.46 9.79 -3.85
N ARG A 46 0.57 9.39 -4.61
CA ARG A 46 0.53 8.17 -5.42
C ARG A 46 0.76 6.94 -4.57
N LEU A 47 -0.14 5.96 -4.62
CA LEU A 47 0.08 4.62 -4.07
C LEU A 47 1.03 3.86 -5.00
N VAL A 48 2.13 3.33 -4.48
CA VAL A 48 3.17 2.65 -5.30
C VAL A 48 3.33 1.19 -4.93
N LYS A 49 3.08 0.82 -3.67
CA LYS A 49 3.19 -0.56 -3.22
C LYS A 49 2.13 -0.90 -2.18
N VAL A 50 1.64 -2.13 -2.23
CA VAL A 50 0.68 -2.71 -1.29
C VAL A 50 1.27 -4.01 -0.79
N VAL A 51 1.44 -4.11 0.54
CA VAL A 51 1.97 -5.30 1.21
C VAL A 51 0.84 -5.95 1.98
N ASP A 52 0.52 -7.20 1.67
CA ASP A 52 -0.36 -8.04 2.48
C ASP A 52 0.47 -8.82 3.50
N THR A 53 0.36 -8.42 4.77
CA THR A 53 1.06 -9.05 5.88
C THR A 53 0.30 -10.24 6.45
N LYS A 54 -0.99 -10.42 6.11
CA LYS A 54 -1.92 -11.37 6.72
C LYS A 54 -2.06 -11.24 8.24
N ILE A 55 -1.66 -10.11 8.81
CA ILE A 55 -1.73 -9.84 10.25
C ILE A 55 -2.95 -8.96 10.54
N GLU A 56 -3.97 -9.57 11.15
CA GLU A 56 -5.16 -8.86 11.64
C GLU A 56 -4.82 -7.92 12.81
N PRO A 57 -5.52 -6.76 12.97
CA PRO A 57 -6.76 -6.36 12.28
C PRO A 57 -6.56 -5.48 11.02
N LEU A 58 -5.32 -5.13 10.68
CA LEU A 58 -4.99 -4.29 9.53
C LEU A 58 -3.93 -5.01 8.68
N PRO A 59 -4.34 -6.03 7.91
CA PRO A 59 -3.41 -6.90 7.22
C PRO A 59 -2.67 -6.20 6.07
N ILE A 60 -3.18 -5.08 5.56
CA ILE A 60 -2.63 -4.41 4.39
C ILE A 60 -1.79 -3.21 4.81
N ILE A 61 -0.60 -3.06 4.24
CA ILE A 61 0.22 -1.85 4.32
C ILE A 61 0.21 -1.14 2.97
N CYS A 62 -0.18 0.12 2.99
CA CYS A 62 -0.15 1.03 1.85
C CYS A 62 1.19 1.79 1.86
N ILE A 63 1.96 1.72 0.78
CA ILE A 63 3.22 2.49 0.63
C ILE A 63 3.03 3.49 -0.51
N PHE A 64 3.34 4.76 -0.24
CA PHE A 64 3.12 5.87 -1.14
C PHE A 64 4.46 6.42 -1.65
N GLU A 65 4.43 7.06 -2.83
CA GLU A 65 5.63 7.59 -3.51
C GLU A 65 6.33 8.68 -2.69
N ARG A 66 5.55 9.48 -1.96
CA ARG A 66 6.01 10.67 -1.23
C ARG A 66 5.08 11.00 -0.06
N HIS A 67 5.58 11.80 0.88
CA HIS A 67 4.80 12.27 2.01
C HIS A 67 3.71 13.26 1.54
N PRO A 68 2.54 13.29 2.20
CA PRO A 68 1.44 14.19 1.83
C PRO A 68 1.76 15.69 2.04
N ASP A 69 2.86 16.01 2.72
CA ASP A 69 3.28 17.37 3.03
C ASP A 69 4.44 17.89 2.15
N GLU A 70 4.84 17.13 1.11
CA GLU A 70 5.84 17.50 0.09
C GLU A 70 5.24 17.71 -1.31
#